data_AF-C1LMJ1-F1
#
_entry.id   AF-C1LMJ1-F1
#
_cell.length_a   1.000
_cell.length_b   1.000
_cell.length_c   1.000
_cell.angle_alpha   90.00
_cell.angle_beta   90.00
_cell.angle_gamma   90.00
#
_symmetry.space_group_name_H-M   'P 1'
#
loop_
_entity.id
_entity.type
_entity.pdbx_description
1 polymer ?
#
loop_
_entity_poly.entity_id
_entity_poly.type
_entity_poly.pdbx_seq_one_letter_code
_entity_poly.pdbx_strand_id
1 'polypeptide(L)'
;MLLSSLLYFNVFLLLVHSFSQDKKDVLKKLNSTLLSMPNSLLKVQQNIQNADHEVKNSTKRINKVLAPHGRTIDEYVKCKTNEFKAEEGLSTNTKFLKEFIPGTFHVYRKYLTDEDIHWKNAAEERKATYKTMALEHTSEKCDELADQFPEAFVEIQELKDQIYERQRYELQYDYMFYKFFVLLDIYRKVQAFDETREEHEQ
;
A
#
# COMPACT_ATOMS: atom_id res chain seq x y z
N MET A 1 -21.91 18.16 -34.48
CA MET A 1 -21.22 17.79 -33.21
C MET A 1 -21.14 16.29 -32.97
N LEU A 2 -22.05 15.45 -33.50
CA LEU A 2 -21.97 13.98 -33.37
C LEU A 2 -20.86 13.29 -34.20
N LEU A 3 -20.49 13.85 -35.36
CA LEU A 3 -19.42 13.29 -36.21
C LEU A 3 -18.01 13.47 -35.64
N SER A 4 -17.76 14.57 -34.92
CA SER A 4 -16.48 14.83 -34.27
C SER A 4 -16.24 13.93 -33.05
N SER A 5 -17.30 13.51 -32.36
CA SER A 5 -17.24 12.55 -31.24
C SER A 5 -16.90 11.12 -31.71
N LEU A 6 -17.46 10.71 -32.86
CA LEU A 6 -17.18 9.40 -33.48
C LEU A 6 -15.75 9.30 -34.01
N LEU A 7 -15.18 10.39 -34.52
CA LEU A 7 -13.77 10.43 -34.92
C LEU A 7 -12.82 10.33 -33.72
N TYR A 8 -13.14 10.97 -32.59
CA TYR A 8 -12.33 10.87 -31.37
C TYR A 8 -12.35 9.45 -30.78
N PHE A 9 -13.50 8.77 -30.79
CA PHE A 9 -13.61 7.37 -30.37
C PHE A 9 -12.84 6.42 -31.29
N ASN A 10 -12.87 6.63 -32.60
CA ASN A 10 -12.11 5.81 -33.55
C ASN A 10 -10.60 6.05 -33.45
N VAL A 11 -10.16 7.29 -33.24
CA VAL A 11 -8.73 7.61 -33.00
C VAL A 11 -8.27 7.02 -31.67
N PHE A 12 -9.10 7.04 -30.62
CA PHE A 12 -8.80 6.40 -29.34
C PHE A 12 -8.74 4.87 -29.48
N LEU A 13 -9.66 4.25 -30.22
CA LEU A 13 -9.65 2.81 -30.49
C LEU A 13 -8.46 2.37 -31.36
N LEU A 14 -8.06 3.19 -32.34
CA LEU A 14 -6.85 2.97 -33.17
C LEU A 14 -5.56 3.19 -32.39
N LEU A 15 -5.52 4.13 -31.43
CA LEU A 15 -4.40 4.30 -30.50
C LEU A 15 -4.32 3.17 -29.47
N VAL A 16 -5.47 2.63 -29.03
CA VAL A 16 -5.55 1.46 -28.14
C VAL A 16 -5.16 0.16 -28.87
N HIS A 17 -5.45 0.04 -30.17
CA HIS A 17 -5.00 -1.07 -31.01
C HIS A 17 -3.52 -0.97 -31.44
N SER A 18 -2.87 0.19 -31.26
CA SER A 18 -1.47 0.40 -31.69
C SER A 18 -0.47 0.50 -30.55
N PHE A 19 -0.85 0.18 -29.31
CA PHE A 19 0.13 -0.36 -28.37
C PHE A 19 0.51 -1.75 -28.85
N SER A 20 1.35 -1.83 -29.90
CA SER A 20 2.11 -3.05 -30.15
C SER A 20 2.90 -3.28 -28.87
N GLN A 21 2.46 -4.25 -28.07
CA GLN A 21 3.18 -4.70 -26.89
C GLN A 21 4.36 -5.53 -27.37
N ASP A 22 5.26 -4.91 -28.13
CA ASP A 22 6.54 -5.51 -28.44
C ASP A 22 7.15 -5.92 -27.10
N LYS A 23 7.35 -7.23 -26.95
CA LYS A 23 7.78 -7.83 -25.70
C LYS A 23 9.03 -7.15 -25.15
N LYS A 24 9.94 -6.69 -26.02
CA LYS A 24 11.17 -6.01 -25.60
C LYS A 24 10.88 -4.65 -24.98
N ASP A 25 9.98 -3.85 -25.56
CA ASP A 25 9.57 -2.56 -24.99
C ASP A 25 8.84 -2.72 -23.66
N VAL A 26 7.98 -3.73 -23.53
CA VAL A 26 7.30 -4.05 -22.27
C VAL A 26 8.31 -4.44 -21.19
N LEU A 27 9.24 -5.36 -21.50
CA LEU A 27 10.30 -5.78 -20.59
C LEU A 27 11.20 -4.62 -20.20
N LYS A 28 11.55 -3.73 -21.14
CA LYS A 28 12.37 -2.54 -20.87
C LYS A 28 11.69 -1.62 -19.86
N LYS A 29 10.40 -1.34 -20.02
CA LYS A 29 9.62 -0.49 -19.10
C LYS A 29 9.47 -1.14 -17.71
N LEU A 30 9.14 -2.43 -17.65
CA LEU A 30 9.04 -3.18 -16.41
C LEU A 30 10.39 -3.21 -15.67
N ASN A 31 11.48 -3.53 -16.37
CA ASN A 31 12.81 -3.59 -15.79
C ASN A 31 13.25 -2.23 -15.22
N SER A 32 13.05 -1.14 -15.98
CA SER A 32 13.35 0.22 -15.51
C SER A 32 12.57 0.56 -14.23
N THR A 33 11.29 0.21 -14.20
CA THR A 33 10.43 0.42 -13.03
C THR A 33 10.93 -0.39 -11.83
N LEU A 34 11.16 -1.70 -12.01
CA LEU A 34 11.63 -2.60 -10.97
C LEU A 34 13.00 -2.21 -10.41
N LEU A 35 13.93 -1.71 -11.24
CA LEU A 35 15.24 -1.25 -10.78
C LEU A 35 15.17 0.03 -9.93
N SER A 36 14.14 0.86 -10.12
CA SER A 36 13.97 2.11 -9.35
C SER A 36 13.34 1.92 -7.97
N MET A 37 12.60 0.82 -7.77
CA MET A 37 11.83 0.57 -6.54
C MET A 37 12.69 0.22 -5.31
N PRO A 38 13.76 -0.59 -5.40
CA PRO A 38 14.59 -0.96 -4.25
C PRO A 38 15.17 0.24 -3.50
N ASN A 39 15.72 1.23 -4.21
CA ASN A 39 16.26 2.44 -3.58
C ASN A 39 15.16 3.23 -2.84
N SER A 40 13.95 3.26 -3.42
CA SER A 40 12.82 3.92 -2.78
C SER A 40 12.34 3.16 -1.54
N LEU A 41 12.29 1.83 -1.60
CA LEU A 41 11.95 0.96 -0.46
C LEU A 41 12.96 1.11 0.68
N LEU A 42 14.27 1.14 0.37
CA LEU A 42 15.33 1.35 1.35
C LEU A 42 15.19 2.71 2.05
N LYS A 43 14.89 3.77 1.30
CA LYS A 43 14.67 5.11 1.86
C LYS A 43 13.48 5.11 2.83
N VAL A 44 12.36 4.51 2.44
CA VAL A 44 11.18 4.43 3.32
C VAL A 44 11.49 3.57 4.56
N GLN A 45 12.22 2.46 4.40
CA GLN A 45 12.64 1.62 5.52
C GLN A 45 13.52 2.39 6.52
N GLN A 46 14.42 3.24 6.04
CA GLN A 46 15.23 4.10 6.91
C GLN A 46 14.35 5.12 7.66
N ASN A 47 13.33 5.69 7.01
CA ASN A 47 12.37 6.57 7.67
C ASN A 47 11.58 5.83 8.77
N ILE A 48 11.16 4.58 8.52
CA ILE A 48 10.50 3.74 9.54
C ILE A 48 11.43 3.55 10.74
N GLN A 49 12.70 3.23 10.52
CA GLN A 49 13.67 3.04 11.61
C GLN A 49 13.87 4.31 12.46
N ASN A 50 13.92 5.47 11.81
CA ASN A 50 14.03 6.75 12.51
C ASN A 50 12.78 7.04 13.36
N ALA A 51 11.59 6.90 12.76
CA ALA A 51 10.33 7.13 13.45
C ALA A 51 10.08 6.09 14.59
N ASP A 52 10.50 4.83 14.41
CA ASP A 52 10.49 3.81 15.46
C ASP A 52 11.34 4.25 16.67
N HIS A 53 12.47 4.90 16.43
CA HIS A 53 13.32 5.41 17.50
C HIS A 53 12.63 6.54 18.28
N GLU A 54 11.94 7.44 17.57
CA GLU A 54 11.19 8.55 18.17
C GLU A 54 10.03 8.04 19.04
N VAL A 55 9.18 7.16 18.48
CA VAL A 55 8.08 6.53 19.21
C VAL A 55 8.59 5.81 20.46
N LYS A 56 9.68 5.05 20.35
CA LYS A 56 10.28 4.33 21.48
C LYS A 56 10.80 5.26 22.56
N ASN A 57 11.43 6.38 22.17
CA ASN A 57 11.95 7.35 23.11
C ASN A 57 10.82 8.06 23.85
N SER A 58 9.78 8.52 23.15
CA SER A 58 8.62 9.17 23.76
C SER A 58 7.84 8.23 24.68
N THR A 59 7.60 6.99 24.24
CA THR A 59 7.01 5.92 25.06
C THR A 59 7.80 5.71 26.35
N LYS A 60 9.14 5.64 26.26
CA LYS A 60 10.00 5.49 27.44
C LYS A 60 9.97 6.71 28.37
N ARG A 61 9.85 7.94 27.84
CA ARG A 61 9.71 9.15 28.66
C ARG A 61 8.40 9.13 29.43
N ILE A 62 7.28 8.86 28.76
CA ILE A 62 5.95 8.78 29.38
C ILE A 62 5.90 7.66 30.42
N ASN A 63 6.39 6.46 30.08
CA ASN A 63 6.38 5.33 31.01
C ASN A 63 7.21 5.60 32.29
N LYS A 64 8.23 6.46 32.26
CA LYS A 64 8.92 6.89 33.49
C LYS A 64 8.04 7.74 34.41
N VAL A 65 7.18 8.59 33.85
CA VAL A 65 6.21 9.41 34.60
C VAL A 65 5.11 8.52 35.20
N LEU A 66 4.67 7.50 34.46
CA LEU A 66 3.58 6.61 34.86
C LEU A 66 4.01 5.48 35.81
N ALA A 67 5.30 5.10 35.81
CA ALA A 67 5.83 3.98 36.59
C ALA A 67 5.55 4.04 38.11
N PRO A 68 5.61 5.21 38.80
CA PRO A 68 5.25 5.30 40.23
C PRO A 68 3.81 4.88 40.54
N HIS A 69 2.93 4.91 39.54
CA HIS A 69 1.53 4.51 39.66
C HIS A 69 1.26 3.09 39.13
N GLY A 70 2.30 2.35 38.71
CA GLY A 70 2.17 1.00 38.15
C GLY A 70 1.46 0.96 36.80
N ARG A 71 1.52 2.04 36.00
CA ARG A 71 0.83 2.18 34.71
C ARG A 71 1.81 2.34 33.55
N THR A 72 1.35 2.07 32.33
CA THR A 72 2.13 2.20 31.08
C THR A 72 1.26 2.71 29.93
N ILE A 73 1.84 3.43 28.98
CA ILE A 73 1.18 3.94 27.77
C ILE A 73 1.12 2.91 26.63
N ASP A 74 1.64 1.69 26.83
CA ASP A 74 1.84 0.70 25.78
C ASP A 74 0.52 0.26 25.11
N GLU A 75 -0.58 0.16 25.88
CA GLU A 75 -1.91 -0.14 25.34
C GLU A 75 -2.42 0.98 24.43
N TYR A 76 -2.19 2.23 24.80
CA TYR A 76 -2.51 3.39 23.95
C TYR A 76 -1.72 3.35 22.64
N VAL A 77 -0.40 3.09 22.70
CA VAL A 77 0.46 2.97 21.51
C VAL A 77 -0.05 1.89 20.56
N LYS A 78 -0.41 0.72 21.10
CA LYS A 78 -0.98 -0.39 20.33
C LYS A 78 -2.33 0.00 19.72
N CYS A 79 -3.20 0.64 20.49
CA CYS A 79 -4.52 1.08 20.02
C CYS A 79 -4.39 2.07 18.86
N LYS A 80 -3.64 3.16 19.02
CA LYS A 80 -3.43 4.18 17.98
C LYS A 80 -2.76 3.62 16.72
N THR A 81 -1.84 2.67 16.87
CA THR A 81 -1.25 1.96 15.73
C THR A 81 -2.33 1.23 14.92
N ASN A 82 -3.23 0.52 15.58
CA ASN A 82 -4.27 -0.24 14.90
C ASN A 82 -5.41 0.63 14.38
N GLU A 83 -5.79 1.69 15.09
CA GLU A 83 -6.73 2.72 14.62
C GLU A 83 -6.24 3.30 13.27
N PHE A 84 -4.98 3.75 13.23
CA PHE A 84 -4.40 4.29 12.01
C PHE A 84 -4.42 3.26 10.86
N LYS A 85 -3.99 2.01 11.12
CA LYS A 85 -4.01 0.94 10.12
C LYS A 85 -5.42 0.67 9.60
N ALA A 86 -6.42 0.72 10.48
CA ALA A 86 -7.80 0.53 10.12
C ALA A 86 -8.33 1.62 9.18
N GLU A 87 -8.03 2.88 9.49
CA GLU A 87 -8.51 4.03 8.70
C GLU A 87 -7.72 4.18 7.38
N GLU A 88 -6.42 4.41 7.49
CA GLU A 88 -5.56 4.76 6.35
C GLU A 88 -5.17 3.52 5.52
N GLY A 89 -5.03 2.36 6.16
CA GLY A 89 -4.78 1.10 5.48
C GLY A 89 -5.98 0.67 4.63
N LEU A 90 -7.21 0.87 5.12
CA LEU A 90 -8.43 0.57 4.36
C LEU A 90 -8.53 1.46 3.11
N SER A 91 -8.27 2.76 3.24
CA SER A 91 -8.24 3.71 2.12
C SER A 91 -7.20 3.31 1.08
N THR A 92 -5.96 3.10 1.51
CA THR A 92 -4.82 2.73 0.65
C THR A 92 -5.08 1.41 -0.08
N ASN A 93 -5.57 0.39 0.62
CA ASN A 93 -5.83 -0.91 0.01
C ASN A 93 -7.07 -0.90 -0.89
N THR A 94 -8.07 -0.05 -0.61
CA THR A 94 -9.20 0.18 -1.52
C THR A 94 -8.72 0.80 -2.84
N LYS A 95 -7.79 1.76 -2.78
CA LYS A 95 -7.17 2.34 -3.97
C LYS A 95 -6.39 1.28 -4.76
N PHE A 96 -5.62 0.44 -4.08
CA PHE A 96 -4.91 -0.67 -4.71
C PHE A 96 -5.86 -1.63 -5.48
N LEU A 97 -6.99 -1.99 -4.86
CA LEU A 97 -8.01 -2.86 -5.46
C LEU A 97 -8.77 -2.22 -6.64
N LYS A 98 -9.09 -0.92 -6.54
CA LYS A 98 -9.92 -0.23 -7.54
C LYS A 98 -9.12 0.33 -8.71
N GLU A 99 -7.86 0.71 -8.48
CA GLU A 99 -7.05 1.40 -9.48
C GLU A 99 -5.89 0.52 -9.96
N PHE A 100 -5.03 0.07 -9.04
CA PHE A 100 -3.78 -0.58 -9.42
C PHE A 100 -3.99 -1.97 -10.04
N ILE A 101 -4.79 -2.83 -9.42
CA ILE A 101 -5.05 -4.18 -9.95
C ILE A 101 -5.76 -4.11 -11.32
N PRO A 102 -6.90 -3.41 -11.50
CA PRO A 102 -7.56 -3.33 -12.80
C PRO A 102 -6.71 -2.67 -13.88
N GLY A 103 -5.94 -1.62 -13.53
CA GLY A 103 -5.01 -0.97 -14.45
C GLY A 103 -3.91 -1.91 -14.91
N THR A 104 -3.37 -2.72 -14.00
CA THR A 104 -2.38 -3.76 -14.31
C THR A 104 -2.96 -4.82 -15.27
N PHE A 105 -4.15 -5.33 -14.99
CA PHE A 105 -4.82 -6.29 -15.88
C PHE A 105 -5.14 -5.70 -17.25
N HIS A 106 -5.47 -4.41 -17.33
CA HIS A 106 -5.69 -3.74 -18.59
C HIS A 106 -4.39 -3.62 -19.40
N VAL A 107 -3.30 -3.18 -18.77
CA VAL A 107 -2.02 -2.95 -19.44
C VAL A 107 -1.33 -4.26 -19.83
N TYR A 108 -1.40 -5.31 -19.03
CA TYR A 108 -0.63 -6.54 -19.26
C TYR A 108 -1.49 -7.73 -19.69
N ARG A 109 -2.73 -7.50 -20.12
CA ARG A 109 -3.71 -8.55 -20.44
C ARG A 109 -3.15 -9.72 -21.26
N LYS A 110 -2.34 -9.44 -22.28
CA LYS A 110 -1.73 -10.46 -23.16
C LYS A 110 -0.92 -11.52 -22.39
N TYR A 111 -0.34 -11.13 -21.25
CA TYR A 111 0.59 -11.96 -20.47
C TYR A 111 -0.03 -12.56 -19.21
N LEU A 112 -1.31 -12.27 -18.96
CA LEU A 112 -2.00 -12.61 -17.73
C LEU A 112 -3.09 -13.64 -17.99
N THR A 113 -3.37 -14.41 -16.95
CA THR A 113 -4.33 -15.50 -16.90
C THR A 113 -5.31 -15.29 -15.75
N ASP A 114 -6.38 -16.08 -15.71
CA ASP A 114 -7.34 -16.03 -14.60
C ASP A 114 -6.70 -16.39 -13.24
N GLU A 115 -5.60 -17.15 -13.24
CA GLU A 115 -4.84 -17.48 -12.02
C GLU A 115 -4.21 -16.25 -11.35
N ASP A 116 -4.00 -15.16 -12.10
CA ASP A 116 -3.43 -13.90 -11.59
C ASP A 116 -4.42 -13.13 -10.69
N ILE A 117 -5.66 -13.62 -10.54
CA ILE A 117 -6.65 -13.08 -9.60
C ILE A 117 -6.20 -13.18 -8.14
N HIS A 118 -5.21 -14.02 -7.83
CA HIS A 118 -4.68 -14.16 -6.47
C HIS A 118 -4.16 -12.83 -5.88
N TRP A 119 -3.65 -11.89 -6.70
CA TRP A 119 -3.28 -10.55 -6.22
C TRP A 119 -4.47 -9.77 -5.68
N LYS A 120 -5.64 -9.89 -6.33
CA LYS A 120 -6.90 -9.30 -5.88
C LYS A 120 -7.37 -9.96 -4.60
N ASN A 121 -7.33 -11.29 -4.53
CA ASN A 121 -7.76 -12.04 -3.35
C ASN A 121 -6.93 -11.66 -2.12
N ALA A 122 -5.60 -11.63 -2.24
CA ALA A 122 -4.72 -11.18 -1.16
C ALA A 122 -5.01 -9.73 -0.72
N ALA A 123 -5.37 -8.85 -1.66
CA ALA A 123 -5.77 -7.49 -1.33
C ALA A 123 -7.15 -7.40 -0.65
N GLU A 124 -8.13 -8.22 -1.04
CA GLU A 124 -9.42 -8.29 -0.34
C GLU A 124 -9.28 -8.89 1.07
N GLU A 125 -8.39 -9.86 1.28
CA GLU A 125 -8.07 -10.38 2.62
C GLU A 125 -7.51 -9.29 3.53
N ARG A 126 -6.54 -8.49 3.06
CA ARG A 126 -6.03 -7.34 3.82
C ARG A 126 -7.13 -6.32 4.15
N LYS A 127 -8.03 -6.06 3.19
CA LYS A 127 -9.17 -5.17 3.40
C LYS A 127 -10.08 -5.68 4.51
N ALA A 128 -10.32 -6.98 4.58
CA ALA A 128 -11.12 -7.59 5.64
C ALA A 128 -10.43 -7.40 7.00
N THR A 129 -9.12 -7.60 7.08
CA THR A 129 -8.33 -7.34 8.30
C THR A 129 -8.47 -5.89 8.77
N TYR A 130 -8.32 -4.90 7.86
CA TYR A 130 -8.48 -3.49 8.24
C TYR A 130 -9.90 -3.16 8.72
N LYS A 131 -10.94 -3.77 8.12
CA LYS A 131 -12.32 -3.60 8.59
C LYS A 131 -12.51 -4.15 10.00
N THR A 132 -11.95 -5.31 10.31
CA THR A 132 -11.99 -5.87 11.68
C THR A 132 -11.29 -4.93 12.66
N MET A 133 -10.09 -4.44 12.31
CA MET A 133 -9.36 -3.48 13.14
C MET A 133 -10.17 -2.19 13.38
N ALA A 134 -10.92 -1.70 12.38
CA ALA A 134 -11.75 -0.49 12.51
C ALA A 134 -12.88 -0.63 13.55
N LEU A 135 -13.38 -1.84 13.76
CA LEU A 135 -14.42 -2.13 14.76
C LEU A 135 -13.82 -2.28 16.17
N GLU A 136 -12.61 -2.83 16.25
CA GLU A 136 -11.93 -3.12 17.51
C GLU A 136 -11.26 -1.87 18.10
N HIS A 137 -10.67 -1.02 17.25
CA HIS A 137 -9.81 0.10 17.62
C HIS A 137 -10.35 1.43 17.10
N THR A 138 -11.42 1.92 17.71
CA THR A 138 -11.98 3.25 17.39
C THR A 138 -11.15 4.36 18.01
N SER A 139 -11.15 5.56 17.40
CA SER A 139 -10.46 6.73 17.98
C SER A 139 -10.90 6.96 19.42
N GLU A 140 -12.21 6.92 19.69
CA GLU A 140 -12.79 7.07 21.03
C GLU A 140 -12.17 6.11 22.05
N LYS A 141 -12.12 4.81 21.75
CA LYS A 141 -11.49 3.81 22.65
C LYS A 141 -10.02 4.09 22.88
N CYS A 142 -9.30 4.56 21.86
CA CYS A 142 -7.90 4.90 22.03
C CYS A 142 -7.71 6.19 22.83
N ASP A 143 -8.61 7.16 22.69
CA ASP A 143 -8.55 8.43 23.42
C ASP A 143 -8.90 8.21 24.91
N GLU A 144 -9.84 7.31 25.23
CA GLU A 144 -10.13 6.87 26.60
C GLU A 144 -8.89 6.26 27.32
N LEU A 145 -7.98 5.62 26.57
CA LEU A 145 -6.71 5.12 27.13
C LEU A 145 -5.77 6.27 27.46
N ALA A 146 -5.78 7.36 26.69
CA ALA A 146 -4.97 8.55 26.97
C ALA A 146 -5.52 9.37 28.14
N ASP A 147 -6.84 9.45 28.29
CA ASP A 147 -7.52 10.25 29.33
C ASP A 147 -7.20 9.78 30.76
N GLN A 148 -6.70 8.54 30.90
CA GLN A 148 -6.20 8.01 32.17
C GLN A 148 -4.92 8.72 32.66
N PHE A 149 -4.25 9.48 31.80
CA PHE A 149 -2.91 10.04 32.05
C PHE A 149 -2.87 11.58 31.83
N PRO A 150 -3.70 12.37 32.54
CA PRO A 150 -3.73 13.83 32.38
C PRO A 150 -2.36 14.49 32.68
N GLU A 151 -1.53 13.87 33.52
CA GLU A 151 -0.18 14.33 33.85
C GLU A 151 0.83 14.23 32.69
N ALA A 152 0.53 13.46 31.64
CA ALA A 152 1.39 13.25 30.48
C ALA A 152 0.70 13.69 29.16
N PHE A 153 -0.33 14.53 29.25
CA PHE A 153 -1.18 14.88 28.10
C PHE A 153 -0.39 15.46 26.92
N VAL A 154 0.55 16.37 27.17
CA VAL A 154 1.36 17.01 26.12
C VAL A 154 2.24 15.98 25.41
N GLU A 155 2.92 15.13 26.17
CA GLU A 155 3.78 14.06 25.65
C GLU A 155 2.96 13.01 24.89
N ILE A 156 1.72 12.74 25.29
CA ILE A 156 0.83 11.81 24.59
C ILE A 156 0.42 12.37 23.22
N GLN A 157 0.17 13.68 23.09
CA GLN A 157 -0.10 14.29 21.78
C GLN A 157 1.11 14.21 20.85
N GLU A 158 2.32 14.48 21.36
CA GLU A 158 3.57 14.30 20.59
C GLU A 158 3.74 12.84 20.15
N LEU A 159 3.49 11.89 21.06
CA LEU A 159 3.57 10.46 20.77
C LEU A 159 2.55 10.03 19.71
N LYS A 160 1.33 10.56 19.74
CA LYS A 160 0.30 10.29 18.71
C LYS A 160 0.80 10.66 17.31
N ASP A 161 1.36 11.86 17.16
CA ASP A 161 1.86 12.34 15.88
C ASP A 161 3.02 11.47 15.37
N GLN A 162 3.94 11.08 16.26
CA GLN A 162 5.05 10.17 15.94
C GLN A 162 4.57 8.77 15.54
N ILE A 163 3.55 8.23 16.22
CA ILE A 163 2.92 6.97 15.83
C ILE A 163 2.36 7.10 14.42
N TYR A 164 1.59 8.15 14.13
CA TYR A 164 0.94 8.33 12.83
C TYR A 164 1.98 8.49 11.72
N GLU A 165 3.04 9.25 11.94
CA GLU A 165 4.14 9.38 10.97
C GLU A 165 4.81 8.02 10.70
N ARG A 166 5.17 7.28 11.75
CA ARG A 166 5.74 5.93 11.61
C ARG A 166 4.83 5.02 10.81
N GLN A 167 3.52 5.02 11.10
CA GLN A 167 2.55 4.18 10.40
C GLN A 167 2.33 4.63 8.95
N ARG A 168 2.43 5.92 8.62
CA ARG A 168 2.39 6.41 7.24
C ARG A 168 3.55 5.83 6.42
N TYR A 169 4.76 5.81 6.97
CA TYR A 169 5.89 5.18 6.29
C TYR A 169 5.71 3.67 6.12
N GLU A 170 5.16 2.97 7.13
CA GLU A 170 4.85 1.53 7.00
C GLU A 170 3.82 1.27 5.89
N LEU A 171 2.72 2.03 5.84
CA LEU A 171 1.75 1.90 4.75
C LEU A 171 2.35 2.21 3.37
N GLN A 172 3.22 3.22 3.28
CA GLN A 172 3.94 3.54 2.05
C GLN A 172 4.84 2.37 1.63
N TYR A 173 5.57 1.79 2.58
CA TYR A 173 6.43 0.63 2.34
C TYR A 173 5.61 -0.55 1.83
N ASP A 174 4.54 -0.93 2.54
CA ASP A 174 3.67 -2.04 2.19
C ASP A 174 3.09 -1.86 0.79
N TYR A 175 2.53 -0.67 0.50
CA TYR A 175 1.98 -0.37 -0.82
C TYR A 175 3.02 -0.51 -1.93
N MET A 176 4.23 0.04 -1.73
CA MET A 176 5.32 -0.07 -2.69
C MET A 176 5.79 -1.52 -2.86
N PHE A 177 5.88 -2.26 -1.76
CA PHE A 177 6.29 -3.65 -1.75
C PHE A 177 5.29 -4.51 -2.53
N TYR A 178 3.99 -4.41 -2.26
CA TYR A 178 2.97 -5.14 -3.01
C TYR A 178 2.99 -4.82 -4.50
N LYS A 179 3.15 -3.53 -4.87
CA LYS A 179 3.32 -3.16 -6.28
C LYS A 179 4.56 -3.80 -6.90
N PHE A 180 5.67 -3.83 -6.18
CA PHE A 180 6.90 -4.46 -6.65
C PHE A 180 6.68 -5.95 -6.94
N PHE A 181 6.02 -6.68 -6.02
CA PHE A 181 5.71 -8.10 -6.23
C PHE A 181 4.86 -8.35 -7.48
N VAL A 182 3.77 -7.61 -7.65
CA VAL A 182 2.89 -7.74 -8.82
C VAL A 182 3.68 -7.47 -10.11
N LEU A 183 4.45 -6.38 -10.15
CA LEU A 183 5.23 -6.03 -11.35
C LEU A 183 6.36 -7.03 -11.64
N LEU A 184 6.97 -7.60 -10.60
CA LEU A 184 8.01 -8.61 -10.74
C LEU A 184 7.44 -9.92 -11.30
N ASP A 185 6.26 -10.32 -10.83
CA ASP A 185 5.58 -11.51 -11.32
C ASP A 185 5.20 -11.35 -12.81
N ILE A 186 4.65 -10.18 -13.17
CA ILE A 186 4.38 -9.82 -14.56
C ILE A 186 5.65 -9.85 -15.40
N TYR A 187 6.75 -9.26 -14.92
CA TYR A 187 8.02 -9.28 -15.64
C TYR A 187 8.47 -10.69 -15.98
N ARG A 188 8.38 -11.62 -15.02
CA ARG A 188 8.71 -13.04 -15.22
C ARG A 188 7.80 -13.69 -16.26
N LYS A 189 6.49 -13.41 -16.21
CA LYS A 189 5.52 -13.92 -17.18
C LYS A 189 5.80 -13.40 -18.59
N VAL A 190 5.99 -12.09 -18.75
CA VAL A 190 6.37 -11.47 -20.04
C VAL A 190 7.66 -12.09 -20.57
N GLN A 191 8.66 -12.28 -19.71
CA GLN A 191 9.94 -12.88 -20.11
C GLN A 191 9.77 -14.31 -20.63
N ALA A 192 8.94 -15.11 -19.98
CA ALA A 192 8.64 -16.49 -20.34
C ALA A 192 7.64 -16.64 -21.51
N PHE A 193 6.91 -15.58 -21.86
CA PHE A 193 5.88 -15.60 -22.91
C PHE A 193 6.49 -15.92 -24.27
N ASP A 194 6.02 -16.97 -24.94
CA ASP A 194 6.44 -17.36 -26.27
C ASP A 194 5.45 -16.82 -27.31
N GLU A 195 5.89 -15.83 -28.10
CA GLU A 195 5.06 -15.16 -29.10
C GLU A 195 4.72 -16.09 -30.29
N THR A 196 5.50 -17.15 -30.53
CA THR A 196 5.32 -18.03 -31.69
C THR A 196 4.15 -19.01 -31.58
N ARG A 197 3.56 -19.15 -30.39
CA ARG A 197 2.51 -20.14 -30.12
C ARG A 197 1.08 -19.62 -30.37
N GLU A 198 0.85 -18.30 -30.30
CA GLU A 198 -0.47 -17.70 -30.54
C GLU A 198 -0.80 -17.45 -32.02
N GLU A 199 0.20 -17.34 -32.91
CA GLU A 199 -0.06 -17.17 -34.35
C GLU A 199 -0.61 -18.45 -35.03
N HIS A 200 -0.56 -19.59 -34.35
CA HIS A 200 -1.06 -20.87 -34.88
C HIS A 200 -2.45 -21.27 -34.36
N GLU A 201 -3.07 -20.48 -33.47
CA GLU A 201 -4.40 -20.75 -32.91
C GLU A 201 -5.46 -19.67 -33.26
N GLN A 202 -5.17 -18.75 -34.18
CA GLN A 202 -6.14 -17.82 -34.80
C GLN A 202 -6.41 -18.17 -36.26
#